data_AF-A0A1G7NDQ8-F1
#
_entry.id   AF-A0A1G7NDQ8-F1
#
_cell.length_a   1.000
_cell.length_b   1.000
_cell.length_c   1.000
_cell.angle_alpha   90.00
_cell.angle_beta   90.00
_cell.angle_gamma   90.00
#
_symmetry.space_group_name_H-M   'P 1'
#
loop_
_entity.id
_entity.type
_entity.pdbx_description
1 polymer ?
#
loop_
_entity_poly.entity_id
_entity_poly.type
_entity_poly.pdbx_seq_one_letter_code
_entity_poly.pdbx_strand_id
1 'polypeptide(L)' 'MEFSKEQVNQICKGDPEIASFFHALLEHNRTLKQQNRALVKQNQQLQAVVASQAEQIVKLEKRVHELERQLGQDSNNS' A
#
# COMPACT_ATOMS: atom_id res chain seq x y z
N MET A 1 -15.69 9.80 11.90
CA MET A 1 -16.83 9.80 12.82
C MET A 1 -16.48 8.89 13.97
N GLU A 2 -16.31 9.48 15.14
CA GLU A 2 -16.24 8.77 16.40
C GLU A 2 -17.42 9.28 17.21
N PHE A 3 -18.20 8.37 17.79
CA PHE A 3 -19.30 8.73 18.68
C PHE A 3 -18.80 8.62 20.12
N SER A 4 -19.15 9.59 20.96
CA SER A 4 -18.92 9.48 22.40
C SER A 4 -19.80 8.40 23.01
N LYS A 5 -19.47 7.95 24.23
CA LYS A 5 -20.31 6.97 24.96
C LYS A 5 -21.73 7.50 25.18
N GLU A 6 -21.86 8.79 25.45
CA GLU A 6 -23.15 9.47 25.64
C GLU A 6 -23.95 9.49 24.34
N GLN A 7 -23.30 9.73 23.19
CA GLN A 7 -23.95 9.66 21.89
C GLN A 7 -24.41 8.24 21.55
N VAL A 8 -23.58 7.23 21.84
CA VAL A 8 -23.98 5.82 21.66
C VAL A 8 -25.18 5.49 22.55
N ASN A 9 -25.16 5.87 23.83
CA ASN A 9 -26.30 5.64 24.73
C ASN A 9 -27.58 6.34 24.28
N GLN A 10 -27.49 7.57 23.75
CA GLN A 10 -28.64 8.30 23.20
C GLN A 10 -29.18 7.62 21.93
N ILE A 11 -28.30 7.17 21.02
CA ILE A 11 -28.68 6.46 19.80
C ILE A 11 -29.34 5.11 20.14
N CYS A 12 -28.78 4.40 21.13
CA CYS A 12 -29.27 3.11 21.60
C CYS A 12 -30.46 3.22 22.57
N LYS A 13 -30.96 4.44 22.84
CA LYS A 13 -32.09 4.71 23.76
C LYS A 13 -31.91 4.09 25.16
N GLY A 14 -30.67 3.99 25.62
CA GLY A 14 -30.32 3.38 26.91
C GLY A 14 -30.37 1.85 26.94
N ASP A 15 -30.59 1.16 25.81
CA ASP A 15 -30.50 -0.30 25.74
C ASP A 15 -29.03 -0.75 25.84
N PRO A 16 -28.66 -1.49 26.90
CA PRO A 16 -27.27 -1.85 27.15
C PRO A 16 -26.72 -2.89 26.18
N GLU A 17 -27.56 -3.80 25.65
CA GLU A 17 -27.13 -4.81 24.68
C GLU A 17 -26.85 -4.14 23.34
N ILE A 18 -27.77 -3.30 22.87
CA ILE A 18 -27.60 -2.54 21.62
C ILE A 18 -26.38 -1.62 21.72
N ALA A 19 -26.18 -0.94 22.86
CA ALA A 19 -25.01 -0.09 23.08
C ALA A 19 -23.70 -0.88 23.02
N SER A 20 -23.66 -2.08 23.61
CA SER A 20 -22.50 -2.97 23.55
C SER A 20 -22.16 -3.38 22.11
N PHE A 21 -23.16 -3.83 21.34
CA PHE A 21 -22.97 -4.16 19.92
C PHE A 21 -22.52 -2.94 19.10
N PHE A 22 -23.10 -1.77 19.35
CA PHE A 22 -22.73 -0.55 18.65
C PHE A 22 -21.28 -0.16 18.92
N HIS A 23 -20.82 -0.28 20.18
CA HIS A 23 -19.41 -0.06 20.53
C HIS A 23 -18.48 -1.04 19.80
N ALA A 24 -18.82 -2.33 19.75
CA ALA A 24 -18.04 -3.33 19.02
C ALA A 24 -17.98 -3.00 17.51
N LEU A 25 -19.08 -2.53 16.91
CA LEU A 25 -19.09 -2.08 15.52
C LEU A 25 -18.22 -0.85 15.29
N LEU A 26 -18.24 0.12 16.20
CA LEU A 26 -17.37 1.31 16.12
C LEU A 26 -15.90 0.95 16.21
N GLU A 27 -15.54 0.07 17.14
CA GLU A 27 -14.18 -0.43 17.30
C GLU A 27 -13.73 -1.17 16.04
N HIS A 28 -14.57 -2.07 15.53
CA HIS A 28 -14.29 -2.80 14.29
C HIS A 28 -14.09 -1.84 13.10
N ASN A 29 -14.94 -0.82 12.97
CA ASN A 29 -14.79 0.22 11.95
C ASN A 29 -13.49 1.02 12.11
N ARG A 30 -13.08 1.31 13.34
CA ARG A 30 -11.81 1.98 13.62
C ARG A 30 -10.63 1.11 13.18
N THR A 31 -10.66 -0.18 13.50
CA THR A 31 -9.64 -1.16 13.10
C THR A 31 -9.56 -1.28 11.58
N LEU A 32 -10.69 -1.42 10.88
CA LEU A 32 -10.71 -1.46 9.41
C LEU A 32 -10.12 -0.21 8.77
N LYS A 33 -10.40 0.98 9.33
CA LYS A 33 -9.80 2.24 8.85
C LYS A 33 -8.30 2.28 9.05
N GLN A 34 -7.80 1.77 10.17
CA GLN A 34 -6.36 1.69 10.43
C GLN A 34 -5.68 0.71 9.47
N GLN A 35 -6.27 -0.46 9.24
CA GLN A 35 -5.79 -1.45 8.27
C GLN A 35 -5.76 -0.87 6.85
N ASN A 36 -6.82 -0.18 6.43
CA ASN A 36 -6.85 0.49 5.12
C ASN A 36 -5.74 1.55 4.97
N ARG A 37 -5.49 2.35 6.01
CA ARG A 37 -4.36 3.31 5.99
C ARG A 37 -3.01 2.61 5.87
N ALA A 38 -2.81 1.49 6.57
CA ALA A 38 -1.59 0.71 6.48
C ALA A 38 -1.40 0.12 5.07
N LEU A 39 -2.46 -0.45 4.49
CA LEU A 39 -2.46 -0.98 3.12
C LEU A 39 -2.14 0.09 2.08
N VAL A 40 -2.72 1.28 2.21
CA VAL A 40 -2.39 2.41 1.31
C VAL A 40 -0.90 2.78 1.40
N LYS A 41 -0.36 2.85 2.62
CA LYS A 41 1.07 3.13 2.81
C LYS A 41 1.96 2.05 2.21
N GLN A 42 1.60 0.77 2.38
CA GLN A 42 2.33 -0.35 1.79
C GLN A 42 2.29 -0.30 0.26
N ASN A 43 1.13 0.00 -0.33
CA ASN A 43 1.01 0.15 -1.78
C ASN A 43 1.87 1.29 -2.33
N GLN A 44 1.92 2.43 -1.64
CA GLN A 44 2.81 3.54 -2.02
C GLN A 44 4.29 3.14 -1.99
N GLN A 45 4.70 2.35 -0.98
CA GLN A 45 6.07 1.83 -0.89
C GLN A 45 6.38 0.85 -2.02
N LEU A 46 5.46 -0.07 -2.32
CA LEU A 46 5.61 -1.01 -3.44
C LEU A 46 5.70 -0.29 -4.77
N GLN A 47 4.89 0.73 -5.01
CA GLN A 47 4.97 1.56 -6.21
C GLN A 47 6.34 2.23 -6.36
N ALA A 48 6.90 2.77 -5.27
CA ALA A 48 8.23 3.36 -5.29
C ALA A 48 9.33 2.32 -5.62
N VAL A 49 9.22 1.11 -5.07
CA VAL A 49 10.15 0.02 -5.39
C VAL A 49 10.04 -0.40 -6.86
N VAL A 50 8.83 -0.58 -7.37
CA VAL A 50 8.59 -0.94 -8.78
C VAL A 50 9.14 0.14 -9.72
N ALA A 51 8.92 1.42 -9.42
CA ALA A 51 9.48 2.52 -10.22
C ALA A 51 11.01 2.50 -10.25
N SER A 52 11.65 2.32 -9.08
CA SER A 52 13.11 2.20 -8.97
C SER A 52 13.66 1.00 -9.75
N GLN A 53 12.99 -0.15 -9.67
CA GLN A 53 13.37 -1.35 -10.42
C GLN A 53 13.23 -1.14 -11.93
N ALA A 54 12.17 -0.49 -12.38
CA ALA A 54 11.98 -0.16 -13.80
C ALA A 54 13.13 0.70 -14.34
N GLU A 55 13.58 1.71 -13.59
CA GLU A 55 14.74 2.52 -13.98
C GLU A 55 16.03 1.69 -14.06
N GLN A 56 16.22 0.75 -13.13
CA GLN A 56 17.39 -0.15 -13.15
C GLN A 56 17.37 -1.08 -14.36
N ILE A 57 16.21 -1.63 -14.71
CA ILE A 57 16.04 -2.48 -15.90
C ILE A 57 16.45 -1.71 -17.16
N VAL A 58 15.95 -0.48 -17.34
CA VAL A 58 16.31 0.37 -18.50
C VAL A 58 17.82 0.63 -18.56
N LYS A 59 18.48 0.85 -17.41
CA LYS A 59 19.95 1.03 -17.35
C LYS A 59 20.69 -0.24 -17.77
N LEU A 60 20.24 -1.40 -17.29
CA LEU A 60 20.83 -2.69 -17.62
C LEU A 60 20.64 -3.03 -19.10
N GLU A 61 19.44 -2.81 -19.64
CA GLU A 61 19.15 -3.02 -21.07
C GLU A 61 20.08 -2.20 -21.96
N LYS A 62 20.26 -0.91 -21.67
CA LYS A 62 21.21 -0.05 -22.40
C LYS A 62 22.63 -0.59 -22.35
N ARG A 63 23.06 -1.10 -21.19
CA ARG A 63 24.40 -1.66 -21.02
C ARG A 63 24.58 -2.97 -21.76
N VAL A 64 23.56 -3.81 -21.81
CA VAL A 64 23.56 -5.04 -22.62
C VAL A 64 23.71 -4.69 -24.10
N HIS A 65 22.91 -3.76 -24.62
CA HIS A 65 23.00 -3.33 -26.03
C HIS A 65 24.37 -2.77 -26.39
N GLU A 66 24.98 -1.98 -25.49
CA GLU A 66 26.33 -1.46 -25.73
C GLU A 66 27.39 -2.57 -25.74
N LEU A 67 27.30 -3.54 -24.83
CA LEU A 67 28.21 -4.68 -24.79
C LEU A 67 28.05 -5.58 -26.03
N GLU A 68 26.82 -5.82 -26.49
CA GLU A 68 26.56 -6.55 -27.73
C GLU A 68 27.19 -5.84 -28.93
N ARG A 69 27.11 -4.51 -28.99
CA ARG A 69 27.76 -3.71 -30.04
C ARG A 69 29.28 -3.84 -30.01
N GLN A 70 29.88 -3.76 -28.81
CA GLN A 70 31.33 -3.88 -28.63
C GLN A 70 31.83 -5.28 -29.06
N LEU A 71 31.16 -6.34 -28.60
CA LEU A 71 31.51 -7.71 -28.98
C LEU A 71 31.37 -7.94 -30.49
N GLY A 72 30.33 -7.41 -31.12
CA GLY A 72 30.15 -7.50 -32.57
C GLY A 72 31.26 -6.78 -33.36
N GLN A 73 31.74 -5.65 -32.85
CA GLN A 73 32.88 -4.92 -33.43
C GLN A 73 34.19 -5.68 -33.25
N ASP A 74 34.45 -6.24 -32.07
CA ASP A 74 35.64 -7.04 -31.80
C ASP A 74 35.68 -8.32 -32.64
N SER A 75 34.52 -8.95 -32.91
CA SER A 75 34.42 -10.14 -33.74
C SER A 75 34.62 -9.92 -35.23
N ASN A 76 34.39 -8.69 -35.73
CA ASN A 76 34.57 -8.33 -37.14
C ASN A 76 35.99 -7.82 -37.46
N ASN A 77 36.81 -7.58 -36.44
CA ASN A 77 38.19 -7.08 -36.56
C ASN A 77 39.26 -8.16 -36.24
N SER A 78 38.85 -9.42 -35.98
CA SER A 78 39.74 -10.60 -35.89
C SER A 78 39.70 -11.41 -37.18
#